data_AF-A0A365L786-F1
#
_entry.id   AF-A0A365L786-F1
#
_cell.length_a   1.000
_cell.length_b   1.000
_cell.length_c   1.000
_cell.angle_alpha   90.00
_cell.angle_beta   90.00
_cell.angle_gamma   90.00
#
_symmetry.space_group_name_H-M   'P 1'
#
loop_
_entity.id
_entity.type
_entity.pdbx_description
1 polymer ?
#
loop_
_entity_poly.entity_id
_entity_poly.type
_entity_poly.pdbx_seq_one_letter_code
_entity_poly.pdbx_strand_id
1 'polypeptide(L)'
;MDEKQFEKEISRIEVPQFEVFQAIDKGIKNGRKAKRASKRFNVKTIGAVTSVAASAFLVSGLIFAPVSNVLAAVPVIGSFYEKFGLQIGAELEESGLITQLNQAASSNGVDVTVTSAYYDGNVMGITFVAEGDGMAMDPSKDVGPESGYSFHLFDGDEQNQWAAGMTQLEETEEGYAAAMEFYNPEADLPADFNLPLTFNSIGGVEGKWKFDIPLQQISAETILTNAESQLEGTAYSLHMESIVKGKATTMLNYETNLPLDGAGDEIRLTVFDDLGNRLSKSHANVLSESQSGDGIQQDVRELFSSKIDDEAKYLLVQPEVVRHEDETIHTLDGLSAPFTVESERFDHSLLVNSVEQEGNQVIIDYTIQDLEEDALREELIQNFADFVVLVKSDDVVLDEAGERDFGKLMENRTQGVASKQASDEPHHYQSAFTVDKDFNLDDYSLMAPFGTLSSNQPIEMAPIKVDLTGK
;
A
#
# COMPACT_ATOMS: atom_id res chain seq x y z
N MET A 1 -18.66 -2.70 26.93
CA MET A 1 -17.45 -3.43 27.35
C MET A 1 -16.59 -2.45 28.14
N ASP A 2 -16.05 -2.85 29.28
CA ASP A 2 -15.15 -2.01 30.08
C ASP A 2 -13.76 -1.98 29.41
N GLU A 3 -13.08 -0.83 29.40
CA GLU A 3 -11.78 -0.59 28.75
C GLU A 3 -10.72 -1.60 29.21
N LYS A 4 -10.72 -1.91 30.50
CA LYS A 4 -9.83 -2.92 31.12
C LYS A 4 -10.13 -4.35 30.68
N GLN A 5 -11.36 -4.61 30.23
CA GLN A 5 -11.78 -5.91 29.74
C GLN A 5 -11.38 -6.08 28.27
N PHE A 6 -11.42 -5.00 27.49
CA PHE A 6 -10.91 -4.95 26.12
C PHE A 6 -9.39 -5.17 26.05
N GLU A 7 -8.61 -4.44 26.85
CA GLU A 7 -7.15 -4.59 26.91
C GLU A 7 -6.71 -6.01 27.29
N LYS A 8 -7.46 -6.63 28.21
CA LYS A 8 -7.23 -8.00 28.66
C LYS A 8 -7.57 -9.05 27.60
N GLU A 9 -8.50 -8.75 26.69
CA GLU A 9 -8.86 -9.64 25.59
C GLU A 9 -7.94 -9.46 24.39
N ILE A 10 -7.55 -8.23 24.05
CA ILE A 10 -6.55 -7.91 23.02
C ILE A 10 -5.18 -8.53 23.35
N SER A 11 -4.73 -8.41 24.61
CA SER A 11 -3.45 -9.01 25.06
C SER A 11 -3.41 -10.53 25.09
N ARG A 12 -4.56 -11.20 24.86
CA ARG A 12 -4.66 -12.67 24.76
C ARG A 12 -4.67 -13.18 23.33
N ILE A 13 -4.74 -12.29 22.35
CA ILE A 13 -4.63 -12.67 20.94
C ILE A 13 -3.15 -12.93 20.68
N GLU A 14 -2.76 -14.20 20.63
CA GLU A 14 -1.46 -14.60 20.10
C GLU A 14 -1.44 -14.26 18.61
N VAL A 15 -0.88 -13.10 18.28
CA VAL A 15 -0.58 -12.74 16.89
C VAL A 15 0.59 -13.61 16.43
N PRO A 16 0.47 -14.39 15.34
CA PRO A 16 1.57 -15.18 14.79
C PRO A 16 2.58 -14.22 14.15
N GLN A 17 3.35 -13.54 14.99
CA GLN A 17 4.21 -12.43 14.57
C GLN A 17 5.18 -12.85 13.47
N PHE A 18 5.66 -14.09 13.51
CA PHE A 18 6.50 -14.67 12.47
C PHE A 18 5.82 -14.69 11.09
N GLU A 19 4.57 -15.16 11.00
CA GLU A 19 3.83 -15.24 9.74
C GLU A 19 3.47 -13.85 9.22
N VAL A 20 3.16 -12.91 10.12
CA VAL A 20 2.90 -11.51 9.78
C VAL A 20 4.17 -10.83 9.26
N PHE A 21 5.31 -10.95 9.96
CA PHE A 21 6.58 -10.38 9.52
C PHE A 21 7.09 -11.05 8.23
N GLN A 22 6.88 -12.35 8.06
CA GLN A 22 7.21 -13.06 6.83
C GLN A 22 6.32 -12.62 5.66
N ALA A 23 5.03 -12.37 5.87
CA ALA A 23 4.14 -11.84 4.85
C ALA A 23 4.51 -10.39 4.47
N ILE A 24 4.89 -9.57 5.45
CA ILE A 24 5.40 -8.21 5.22
C ILE A 24 6.71 -8.26 4.43
N ASP A 25 7.68 -9.07 4.85
CA ASP A 25 8.98 -9.24 4.16
C ASP A 25 8.80 -9.80 2.75
N LYS A 26 7.92 -10.78 2.58
CA LYS A 26 7.55 -11.31 1.26
C LYS A 26 6.87 -10.23 0.41
N GLY A 27 6.01 -9.40 0.99
CA GLY A 27 5.39 -8.25 0.33
C GLY A 27 6.42 -7.21 -0.11
N ILE A 28 7.35 -6.83 0.77
CA ILE A 28 8.43 -5.87 0.50
C ILE A 28 9.39 -6.43 -0.55
N LYS A 29 9.84 -7.69 -0.41
CA LYS A 29 10.71 -8.37 -1.39
C LYS A 29 10.04 -8.54 -2.74
N ASN A 30 8.75 -8.86 -2.79
CA ASN A 30 8.00 -8.97 -4.04
C ASN A 30 7.80 -7.60 -4.70
N GLY A 31 7.47 -6.56 -3.92
CA GLY A 31 7.39 -5.18 -4.41
C GLY A 31 8.72 -4.69 -4.97
N ARG A 32 9.83 -4.95 -4.27
CA ARG A 32 11.19 -4.61 -4.73
C ARG A 32 11.64 -5.43 -5.94
N LYS A 33 11.32 -6.73 -6.02
CA LYS A 33 11.62 -7.57 -7.20
C LYS A 33 10.81 -7.18 -8.43
N ALA A 34 9.54 -6.82 -8.27
CA ALA A 34 8.74 -6.24 -9.35
C ALA A 34 9.35 -4.91 -9.84
N LYS A 35 9.79 -4.05 -8.91
CA LYS A 35 10.48 -2.78 -9.21
C LYS A 35 11.84 -2.98 -9.91
N ARG A 36 12.59 -4.05 -9.60
CA ARG A 36 13.89 -4.38 -10.24
C ARG A 36 13.75 -5.10 -11.58
N ALA A 37 12.69 -5.90 -11.78
CA ALA A 37 12.47 -6.67 -13.00
C ALA A 37 12.02 -5.82 -14.19
N SER A 38 11.53 -4.59 -13.97
CA SER A 38 11.15 -3.65 -15.06
C SER A 38 12.36 -3.11 -15.85
N LYS A 39 13.60 -3.28 -15.36
CA LYS A 39 14.82 -2.92 -16.10
C LYS A 39 15.18 -3.98 -17.15
N ARG A 40 14.51 -3.90 -18.31
CA ARG A 40 15.08 -4.03 -19.69
C ARG A 40 13.94 -4.31 -20.71
N PHE A 41 13.14 -3.30 -21.03
CA PHE A 41 12.53 -3.24 -22.35
C PHE A 41 13.19 -2.14 -23.18
N ASN A 42 14.06 -2.58 -24.09
CA ASN A 42 14.73 -1.71 -25.04
C ASN A 42 13.69 -1.23 -26.07
N VAL A 43 13.28 0.03 -26.00
CA VAL A 43 12.19 0.67 -26.79
C VAL A 43 12.57 0.86 -28.29
N LYS A 44 13.26 -0.11 -28.91
CA LYS A 44 13.68 -0.01 -30.32
C LYS A 44 13.14 -1.10 -31.24
N THR A 45 12.16 -1.87 -30.78
CA THR A 45 11.43 -2.85 -31.63
C THR A 45 9.92 -2.76 -31.44
N ILE A 46 9.36 -1.55 -31.54
CA ILE A 46 7.96 -1.39 -31.97
C ILE A 46 8.02 -1.11 -33.48
N GLY A 47 8.34 -2.17 -34.21
CA GLY A 47 8.42 -2.19 -35.66
C GLY A 47 7.68 -3.42 -36.16
N ALA A 48 6.44 -3.21 -36.60
CA ALA A 48 5.64 -4.13 -37.41
C ALA A 48 5.37 -5.53 -36.83
N VAL A 49 4.28 -5.68 -36.08
CA VAL A 49 3.40 -6.86 -36.23
C VAL A 49 1.97 -6.34 -36.39
N THR A 50 1.69 -5.87 -37.60
CA THR A 50 0.34 -5.87 -38.15
C THR A 50 -0.07 -7.30 -38.45
N SER A 51 -1.33 -7.63 -38.14
CA SER A 51 -2.13 -8.68 -38.77
C SER A 51 -1.93 -10.15 -38.33
N VAL A 52 -3.06 -10.75 -37.93
CA VAL A 52 -3.39 -12.18 -37.70
C VAL A 52 -3.22 -12.73 -36.29
N ALA A 53 -4.12 -12.36 -35.38
CA ALA A 53 -4.55 -13.27 -34.29
C ALA A 53 -6.01 -13.08 -33.84
N ALA A 54 -6.84 -12.33 -34.57
CA ALA A 54 -8.28 -12.18 -34.28
C ALA A 54 -9.16 -13.29 -34.89
N SER A 55 -8.59 -14.45 -35.25
CA SER A 55 -9.34 -15.52 -35.94
C SER A 55 -8.82 -16.92 -35.60
N ALA A 56 -8.64 -17.23 -34.31
CA ALA A 56 -8.31 -18.59 -33.87
C ALA A 56 -8.82 -18.99 -32.46
N PHE A 57 -9.80 -18.28 -31.89
CA PHE A 57 -10.50 -18.72 -30.66
C PHE A 57 -11.96 -19.13 -30.95
N LEU A 58 -12.15 -19.87 -32.04
CA LEU A 58 -13.32 -20.72 -32.22
C LEU A 58 -12.80 -22.16 -32.24
N VAL A 59 -12.88 -22.84 -31.09
CA VAL A 59 -13.01 -24.29 -30.85
C VAL A 59 -12.35 -24.61 -29.50
N SER A 60 -13.08 -24.35 -28.41
CA SER A 60 -13.02 -25.18 -27.21
C SER A 60 -14.36 -25.06 -26.49
N GLY A 61 -15.31 -25.89 -26.93
CA GLY A 61 -16.58 -26.05 -26.24
C GLY A 61 -16.36 -26.76 -24.90
N LEU A 62 -16.59 -26.04 -23.81
CA LEU A 62 -17.25 -26.59 -22.64
C LEU A 62 -18.53 -25.78 -22.44
N ILE A 63 -19.64 -26.50 -22.48
CA ILE A 63 -21.00 -26.01 -22.56
C ILE A 63 -21.41 -25.53 -21.17
N PHE A 64 -21.48 -24.21 -20.98
CA PHE A 64 -22.55 -23.61 -20.20
C PHE A 64 -23.13 -22.49 -21.07
N ALA A 65 -24.39 -22.66 -21.47
CA ALA A 65 -25.11 -21.63 -22.21
C ALA A 65 -25.18 -20.37 -21.33
N PRO A 66 -24.91 -19.17 -21.85
CA PRO A 66 -25.41 -17.97 -21.19
C PRO A 66 -26.94 -18.12 -21.21
N VAL A 67 -27.57 -18.25 -20.05
CA VAL A 67 -29.03 -18.21 -19.97
C VAL A 67 -29.43 -16.76 -20.17
N SER A 68 -29.35 -16.29 -21.41
CA SER A 68 -30.05 -15.10 -21.85
C SER A 68 -31.53 -15.47 -21.84
N ASN A 69 -32.23 -15.21 -20.73
CA ASN A 69 -33.66 -14.89 -20.64
C ASN A 69 -34.19 -15.13 -19.21
N VAL A 70 -33.88 -14.23 -18.29
CA VAL A 70 -34.87 -13.67 -17.35
C VAL A 70 -34.46 -12.22 -17.12
N LEU A 71 -35.15 -11.27 -17.74
CA LEU A 71 -35.16 -9.88 -17.26
C LEU A 71 -35.98 -9.90 -15.96
N ALA A 72 -35.37 -10.39 -14.89
CA ALA A 72 -35.84 -10.03 -13.56
C ALA A 72 -35.51 -8.54 -13.43
N ALA A 73 -36.50 -7.73 -13.08
CA ALA A 73 -36.27 -6.35 -12.76
C ALA A 73 -35.43 -6.32 -11.48
N VAL A 74 -34.11 -6.29 -11.62
CA VAL A 74 -33.20 -6.07 -10.50
C VAL A 74 -33.54 -4.68 -9.95
N PRO A 75 -33.89 -4.55 -8.67
CA PRO A 75 -34.04 -3.26 -8.02
C PRO A 75 -32.76 -2.50 -8.22
N VAL A 76 -32.90 -1.24 -8.63
CA VAL A 76 -31.79 -0.30 -8.60
C VAL A 76 -31.25 -0.33 -7.18
N ILE A 77 -30.06 -0.88 -6.98
CA ILE A 77 -29.40 -0.92 -5.68
C ILE A 77 -28.84 0.49 -5.40
N GLY A 78 -29.75 1.47 -5.36
CA GLY A 78 -29.53 2.91 -5.56
C GLY A 78 -28.75 3.65 -4.47
N SER A 79 -27.98 2.90 -3.67
CA SER A 79 -27.07 3.40 -2.65
C SER A 79 -26.13 2.30 -2.12
N PHE A 80 -25.90 1.20 -2.87
CA PHE A 80 -25.10 0.10 -2.35
C PHE A 80 -23.68 0.54 -2.05
N TYR A 81 -23.06 1.26 -2.99
CA TYR A 81 -21.70 1.76 -2.82
C TYR A 81 -21.60 2.70 -1.60
N GLU A 82 -22.58 3.56 -1.39
CA GLU A 82 -22.65 4.46 -0.23
C GLU A 82 -22.77 3.68 1.09
N LYS A 83 -23.64 2.67 1.15
CA LYS A 83 -23.84 1.83 2.36
C LYS A 83 -22.54 1.17 2.83
N PHE A 84 -21.64 0.84 1.91
CA PHE A 84 -20.40 0.12 2.21
C PHE A 84 -19.13 0.98 2.17
N GLY A 85 -19.28 2.31 2.13
CA GLY A 85 -18.14 3.23 2.16
C GLY A 85 -17.28 3.18 0.89
N LEU A 86 -17.82 2.66 -0.22
CA LEU A 86 -17.17 2.67 -1.52
C LEU A 86 -17.44 4.03 -2.19
N GLN A 87 -16.68 5.04 -1.76
CA GLN A 87 -16.91 6.45 -2.12
C GLN A 87 -16.87 6.69 -3.64
N ILE A 88 -15.97 6.01 -4.37
CA ILE A 88 -15.84 6.18 -5.82
C ILE A 88 -17.11 5.71 -6.51
N GLY A 89 -17.58 4.50 -6.19
CA GLY A 89 -18.83 3.99 -6.73
C GLY A 89 -20.04 4.86 -6.36
N ALA A 90 -20.11 5.36 -5.12
CA ALA A 90 -21.21 6.22 -4.69
C ALA A 90 -21.28 7.54 -5.49
N GLU A 91 -20.14 8.18 -5.72
CA GLU A 91 -20.03 9.41 -6.50
C GLU A 91 -20.44 9.21 -7.98
N LEU A 92 -20.03 8.08 -8.57
CA LEU A 92 -20.41 7.72 -9.93
C LEU A 92 -21.89 7.33 -10.04
N GLU A 93 -22.45 6.71 -9.00
CA GLU A 93 -23.88 6.39 -8.91
C GLU A 93 -24.74 7.66 -8.89
N GLU A 94 -24.40 8.61 -8.01
CA GLU A 94 -25.10 9.90 -7.92
C GLU A 94 -25.04 10.67 -9.25
N SER A 95 -23.92 10.57 -9.96
CA SER A 95 -23.72 11.17 -11.28
C SER A 95 -24.39 10.40 -12.42
N GLY A 96 -25.01 9.24 -12.17
CA GLY A 96 -25.66 8.41 -13.18
C GLY A 96 -24.69 7.79 -14.19
N LEU A 97 -23.44 7.55 -13.79
CA LEU A 97 -22.35 7.05 -14.63
C LEU A 97 -22.09 5.55 -14.47
N ILE A 98 -22.90 4.87 -13.66
CA ILE A 98 -22.82 3.41 -13.49
C ILE A 98 -23.58 2.71 -14.61
N THR A 99 -22.94 1.71 -15.21
CA THR A 99 -23.57 0.84 -16.20
C THR A 99 -24.36 -0.25 -15.47
N GLN A 100 -25.67 -0.27 -15.69
CA GLN A 100 -26.53 -1.35 -15.19
C GLN A 100 -26.35 -2.60 -16.05
N LEU A 101 -26.13 -3.74 -15.40
CA LEU A 101 -25.89 -5.04 -16.00
C LEU A 101 -26.91 -6.04 -15.46
N ASN A 102 -27.06 -7.17 -16.16
CA ASN A 102 -27.88 -8.29 -15.72
C ASN A 102 -27.22 -9.59 -16.21
N GLN A 103 -25.93 -9.74 -15.93
CA GLN A 103 -25.21 -10.95 -16.30
C GLN A 103 -25.33 -11.97 -15.18
N ALA A 104 -25.95 -13.11 -15.46
CA ALA A 104 -26.16 -14.16 -14.48
C ALA A 104 -25.34 -15.41 -14.82
N ALA A 105 -24.84 -16.07 -13.79
CA ALA A 105 -24.23 -17.39 -13.85
C ALA A 105 -24.77 -18.25 -12.69
N SER A 106 -24.82 -19.56 -12.90
CA SER A 106 -25.36 -20.51 -11.92
C SER A 106 -24.37 -21.65 -11.72
N SER A 107 -24.13 -22.04 -10.48
CA SER A 107 -23.32 -23.21 -10.14
C SER A 107 -23.77 -23.77 -8.79
N ASN A 108 -23.88 -25.09 -8.70
CA ASN A 108 -24.18 -25.81 -7.46
C ASN A 108 -25.38 -25.26 -6.65
N GLY A 109 -26.43 -24.81 -7.35
CA GLY A 109 -27.66 -24.33 -6.72
C GLY A 109 -27.61 -22.91 -6.15
N VAL A 110 -26.56 -22.15 -6.48
CA VAL A 110 -26.48 -20.71 -6.22
C VAL A 110 -26.39 -19.98 -7.55
N ASP A 111 -27.24 -18.97 -7.70
CA ASP A 111 -27.30 -18.06 -8.82
C ASP A 111 -26.61 -16.75 -8.43
N VAL A 112 -25.71 -16.26 -9.28
CA VAL A 112 -24.98 -15.00 -9.09
C VAL A 112 -25.29 -14.10 -10.26
N THR A 113 -25.73 -12.88 -9.98
CA THR A 113 -26.03 -11.86 -10.98
C THR A 113 -25.16 -10.64 -10.75
N VAL A 114 -24.30 -10.30 -11.71
CA VAL A 114 -23.62 -9.00 -11.76
C VAL A 114 -24.64 -7.95 -12.20
N THR A 115 -24.93 -7.02 -11.30
CA THR A 115 -26.02 -6.05 -11.40
C THR A 115 -25.57 -4.69 -11.92
N SER A 116 -24.33 -4.30 -11.66
CA SER A 116 -23.79 -3.06 -12.19
C SER A 116 -22.27 -3.09 -12.27
N ALA A 117 -21.72 -2.22 -13.11
CA ALA A 117 -20.30 -1.99 -13.18
C ALA A 117 -19.96 -0.57 -13.62
N TYR A 118 -18.75 -0.12 -13.30
CA TYR A 118 -18.19 1.12 -13.82
C TYR A 118 -16.68 0.97 -14.07
N TYR A 119 -16.13 1.85 -14.90
CA TYR A 119 -14.69 1.99 -15.11
C TYR A 119 -14.35 3.46 -15.28
N ASP A 120 -13.66 4.06 -14.31
CA ASP A 120 -13.34 5.49 -14.34
C ASP A 120 -11.98 5.82 -14.99
N GLY A 121 -11.29 4.81 -15.52
CA GLY A 121 -9.93 4.86 -16.01
C GLY A 121 -8.90 4.26 -15.06
N ASN A 122 -9.20 4.20 -13.77
CA ASN A 122 -8.26 3.81 -12.71
C ASN A 122 -8.82 2.67 -11.85
N VAL A 123 -10.10 2.81 -11.51
CA VAL A 123 -10.85 1.92 -10.65
C VAL A 123 -12.00 1.34 -11.44
N MET A 124 -12.19 0.03 -11.29
CA MET A 124 -13.33 -0.69 -11.82
C MET A 124 -14.16 -1.20 -10.67
N GLY A 125 -15.40 -0.75 -10.57
CA GLY A 125 -16.33 -1.26 -9.56
C GLY A 125 -17.34 -2.21 -10.18
N ILE A 126 -17.74 -3.21 -9.40
CA ILE A 126 -18.87 -4.08 -9.73
C ILE A 126 -19.76 -4.28 -8.50
N THR A 127 -21.04 -4.47 -8.73
CA THR A 127 -21.99 -5.00 -7.74
C THR A 127 -22.57 -6.30 -8.24
N PHE A 128 -22.85 -7.21 -7.31
CA PHE A 128 -23.52 -8.46 -7.63
C PHE A 128 -24.48 -8.89 -6.52
N VAL A 129 -25.47 -9.69 -6.89
CA VAL A 129 -26.40 -10.36 -5.98
C VAL A 129 -26.24 -11.87 -6.14
N ALA A 130 -26.35 -12.60 -5.04
CA ALA A 130 -26.32 -14.05 -4.99
C ALA A 130 -27.57 -14.59 -4.26
N GLU A 131 -28.20 -15.62 -4.83
CA GLU A 131 -29.36 -16.30 -4.26
C GLU A 131 -29.23 -17.82 -4.37
N GLY A 132 -29.76 -18.56 -3.40
CA GLY A 132 -29.66 -20.02 -3.37
C GLY A 132 -29.90 -20.63 -1.98
N ASP A 133 -30.70 -21.70 -1.95
CA ASP A 133 -31.17 -22.38 -0.72
C ASP A 133 -30.05 -23.00 0.15
N GLY A 134 -28.82 -23.10 -0.39
CA GLY A 134 -27.66 -23.72 0.26
C GLY A 134 -26.65 -22.75 0.85
N MET A 135 -26.84 -21.44 0.68
CA MET A 135 -25.93 -20.44 1.27
C MET A 135 -26.12 -20.39 2.79
N ALA A 136 -25.02 -20.45 3.52
CA ALA A 136 -25.05 -20.44 4.97
C ALA A 136 -24.20 -19.29 5.49
N MET A 137 -24.76 -18.10 5.68
CA MET A 137 -24.05 -16.96 6.30
C MET A 137 -24.15 -17.02 7.82
N ASP A 138 -23.71 -18.12 8.42
CA ASP A 138 -23.62 -18.25 9.88
C ASP A 138 -22.18 -17.96 10.31
N PRO A 139 -21.88 -16.82 10.95
CA PRO A 139 -20.53 -16.50 11.43
C PRO A 139 -19.99 -17.48 12.49
N SER A 140 -20.83 -18.39 13.02
CA SER A 140 -20.40 -19.49 13.89
C SER A 140 -20.05 -20.79 13.16
N LYS A 141 -20.26 -20.82 11.83
CA LYS A 141 -19.82 -21.90 10.95
C LYS A 141 -18.59 -21.43 10.16
N ASP A 142 -17.78 -22.38 9.74
CA ASP A 142 -16.56 -22.14 8.95
C ASP A 142 -16.99 -21.85 7.49
N VAL A 143 -17.51 -20.65 7.25
CA VAL A 143 -18.16 -20.24 5.98
C VAL A 143 -17.14 -19.52 5.09
N GLY A 144 -16.15 -20.23 4.57
CA GLY A 144 -15.23 -19.68 3.55
C GLY A 144 -14.51 -18.39 3.97
N PRO A 145 -14.13 -17.51 3.01
CA PRO A 145 -13.50 -16.23 3.32
C PRO A 145 -14.39 -15.34 4.21
N GLU A 146 -13.80 -14.46 5.01
CA GLU A 146 -14.53 -13.53 5.89
C GLU A 146 -15.55 -12.66 5.13
N SER A 147 -15.31 -12.39 3.84
CA SER A 147 -16.23 -11.68 2.94
C SER A 147 -17.46 -12.50 2.52
N GLY A 148 -17.45 -13.82 2.74
CA GLY A 148 -18.46 -14.76 2.27
C GLY A 148 -18.27 -15.24 0.83
N TYR A 149 -17.22 -14.80 0.12
CA TYR A 149 -16.95 -15.23 -1.26
C TYR A 149 -15.46 -15.14 -1.64
N SER A 150 -15.05 -15.95 -2.62
CA SER A 150 -13.72 -15.90 -3.23
C SER A 150 -13.79 -15.78 -4.74
N PHE A 151 -12.77 -15.17 -5.34
CA PHE A 151 -12.72 -14.91 -6.78
C PHE A 151 -11.30 -14.99 -7.33
N HIS A 152 -11.21 -14.98 -8.65
CA HIS A 152 -10.00 -14.62 -9.38
C HIS A 152 -10.37 -13.86 -10.66
N LEU A 153 -9.46 -13.01 -11.10
CA LEU A 153 -9.45 -12.37 -12.41
C LEU A 153 -8.68 -13.23 -13.43
N PHE A 154 -8.98 -13.01 -14.71
CA PHE A 154 -8.25 -13.60 -15.83
C PHE A 154 -8.18 -15.14 -15.79
N ASP A 155 -6.96 -15.69 -15.69
CA ASP A 155 -6.66 -17.13 -15.68
C ASP A 155 -6.49 -17.72 -14.28
N GLY A 156 -6.58 -16.88 -13.24
CA GLY A 156 -6.37 -17.28 -11.86
C GLY A 156 -4.90 -17.44 -11.46
N ASP A 157 -3.96 -16.99 -12.31
CA ASP A 157 -2.58 -16.82 -11.89
C ASP A 157 -2.51 -15.68 -10.86
N GLU A 158 -1.91 -15.96 -9.70
CA GLU A 158 -1.70 -15.00 -8.62
C GLU A 158 -0.96 -13.73 -9.10
N GLN A 159 -0.06 -13.86 -10.09
CA GLN A 159 0.71 -12.74 -10.62
C GLN A 159 -0.13 -11.78 -11.48
N ASN A 160 -1.25 -12.25 -12.01
CA ASN A 160 -2.15 -11.47 -12.85
C ASN A 160 -3.32 -10.86 -12.06
N GLN A 161 -3.42 -11.13 -10.75
CA GLN A 161 -4.50 -10.62 -9.92
C GLN A 161 -4.28 -9.15 -9.59
N TRP A 162 -5.37 -8.38 -9.63
CA TRP A 162 -5.35 -6.99 -9.20
C TRP A 162 -5.72 -6.88 -7.73
N ALA A 163 -5.20 -5.83 -7.08
CA ALA A 163 -5.66 -5.45 -5.76
C ALA A 163 -7.15 -5.12 -5.82
N ALA A 164 -7.90 -5.60 -4.83
CA ALA A 164 -9.34 -5.41 -4.78
C ALA A 164 -9.79 -4.95 -3.38
N GLY A 165 -10.61 -3.91 -3.34
CA GLY A 165 -11.50 -3.63 -2.22
C GLY A 165 -12.76 -4.48 -2.36
N MET A 166 -13.25 -5.07 -1.27
CA MET A 166 -14.41 -5.94 -1.30
C MET A 166 -15.27 -5.76 -0.05
N THR A 167 -16.58 -5.76 -0.24
CA THR A 167 -17.56 -5.76 0.86
C THR A 167 -17.88 -7.20 1.25
N GLN A 168 -18.37 -7.41 2.48
CA GLN A 168 -18.97 -8.69 2.84
C GLN A 168 -20.29 -8.90 2.07
N LEU A 169 -20.74 -10.16 1.96
CA LEU A 169 -22.08 -10.48 1.50
C LEU A 169 -23.11 -10.08 2.54
N GLU A 170 -24.06 -9.27 2.10
CA GLU A 170 -25.05 -8.66 2.97
C GLU A 170 -26.45 -9.05 2.58
N GLU A 171 -27.25 -9.46 3.57
CA GLU A 171 -28.62 -9.90 3.34
C GLU A 171 -29.49 -8.73 2.84
N THR A 172 -30.29 -9.02 1.82
CA THR A 172 -31.23 -8.12 1.15
C THR A 172 -32.55 -8.87 0.92
N GLU A 173 -33.57 -8.16 0.46
CA GLU A 173 -34.86 -8.80 0.12
C GLU A 173 -34.74 -9.84 -1.01
N GLU A 174 -33.67 -9.79 -1.82
CA GLU A 174 -33.46 -10.62 -3.01
C GLU A 174 -32.31 -11.64 -2.87
N GLY A 175 -31.88 -11.92 -1.64
CA GLY A 175 -30.71 -12.75 -1.37
C GLY A 175 -29.59 -11.94 -0.76
N TYR A 176 -28.36 -12.11 -1.22
CA TYR A 176 -27.19 -11.45 -0.66
C TYR A 176 -26.51 -10.57 -1.71
N ALA A 177 -26.16 -9.34 -1.35
CA ALA A 177 -25.49 -8.41 -2.24
C ALA A 177 -24.08 -8.10 -1.75
N ALA A 178 -23.18 -7.82 -2.69
CA ALA A 178 -21.83 -7.35 -2.41
C ALA A 178 -21.30 -6.47 -3.55
N ALA A 179 -20.24 -5.73 -3.25
CA ALA A 179 -19.53 -4.88 -4.19
C ALA A 179 -18.02 -5.10 -4.10
N MET A 180 -17.35 -4.87 -5.22
CA MET A 180 -15.91 -5.00 -5.36
C MET A 180 -15.38 -3.81 -6.16
N GLU A 181 -14.21 -3.30 -5.79
CA GLU A 181 -13.45 -2.31 -6.56
C GLU A 181 -12.08 -2.88 -6.88
N PHE A 182 -11.68 -2.87 -8.15
CA PHE A 182 -10.38 -3.33 -8.62
C PHE A 182 -9.52 -2.12 -9.02
N TYR A 183 -8.29 -2.10 -8.54
CA TYR A 183 -7.32 -1.06 -8.85
C TYR A 183 -6.40 -1.54 -9.97
N ASN A 184 -6.42 -0.86 -11.11
CA ASN A 184 -5.50 -1.18 -12.20
C ASN A 184 -4.12 -0.52 -11.92
N PRO A 185 -3.04 -1.30 -11.74
CA PRO A 185 -1.72 -0.73 -11.45
C PRO A 185 -1.12 0.06 -12.63
N GLU A 186 -1.44 -0.30 -13.87
CA GLU A 186 -0.75 0.23 -15.06
C GLU A 186 -1.58 1.25 -15.87
N ALA A 187 -2.88 1.40 -15.58
CA ALA A 187 -3.85 2.27 -16.29
C ALA A 187 -3.70 2.24 -17.83
N ASP A 188 -3.36 1.07 -18.38
CA ASP A 188 -3.05 0.80 -19.77
C ASP A 188 -4.21 0.17 -20.55
N LEU A 189 -5.33 -0.06 -19.87
CA LEU A 189 -6.47 -0.76 -20.43
C LEU A 189 -7.15 0.07 -21.52
N PRO A 190 -7.66 -0.58 -22.58
CA PRO A 190 -8.45 0.09 -23.61
C PRO A 190 -9.72 0.70 -23.01
N ALA A 191 -10.24 1.74 -23.69
CA ALA A 191 -11.47 2.41 -23.28
C ALA A 191 -12.68 1.46 -23.26
N ASP A 192 -12.71 0.47 -24.14
CA ASP A 192 -13.64 -0.65 -24.07
C ASP A 192 -12.85 -1.89 -23.63
N PHE A 193 -13.17 -2.44 -22.47
CA PHE A 193 -12.49 -3.58 -21.89
C PHE A 193 -13.52 -4.58 -21.34
N ASN A 194 -13.26 -5.88 -21.51
CA ASN A 194 -14.07 -6.88 -20.82
C ASN A 194 -13.25 -7.46 -19.66
N LEU A 195 -13.75 -7.33 -18.44
CA LEU A 195 -13.13 -7.88 -17.24
C LEU A 195 -13.51 -9.35 -17.06
N PRO A 196 -12.56 -10.30 -17.18
CA PRO A 196 -12.82 -11.70 -16.89
C PRO A 196 -12.80 -11.89 -15.38
N LEU A 197 -13.94 -12.29 -14.81
CA LEU A 197 -14.11 -12.53 -13.38
C LEU A 197 -14.67 -13.93 -13.16
N THR A 198 -14.07 -14.68 -12.24
CA THR A 198 -14.61 -15.96 -11.81
C THR A 198 -14.70 -16.04 -10.30
N PHE A 199 -15.91 -16.24 -9.77
CA PHE A 199 -16.09 -16.62 -8.37
C PHE A 199 -15.83 -18.12 -8.19
N ASN A 200 -15.12 -18.48 -7.12
CA ASN A 200 -14.79 -19.85 -6.76
C ASN A 200 -15.62 -20.36 -5.56
N SER A 201 -16.14 -19.46 -4.74
CA SER A 201 -17.09 -19.77 -3.67
C SER A 201 -17.99 -18.58 -3.39
N ILE A 202 -19.25 -18.85 -3.03
CA ILE A 202 -20.25 -17.85 -2.62
C ILE A 202 -21.06 -18.44 -1.46
N GLY A 203 -21.13 -17.74 -0.33
CA GLY A 203 -21.93 -18.12 0.84
C GLY A 203 -21.64 -19.51 1.39
N GLY A 204 -20.36 -19.92 1.36
CA GLY A 204 -19.92 -21.25 1.78
C GLY A 204 -20.16 -22.36 0.75
N VAL A 205 -20.74 -22.05 -0.41
CA VAL A 205 -20.93 -23.00 -1.52
C VAL A 205 -19.76 -22.86 -2.49
N GLU A 206 -18.98 -23.93 -2.67
CA GLU A 206 -17.97 -24.00 -3.72
C GLU A 206 -18.61 -24.12 -5.09
N GLY A 207 -18.05 -23.46 -6.10
CA GLY A 207 -18.57 -23.49 -7.45
C GLY A 207 -17.71 -22.67 -8.42
N LYS A 208 -18.18 -22.51 -9.66
CA LYS A 208 -17.52 -21.64 -10.64
C LYS A 208 -18.55 -20.79 -11.36
N TRP A 209 -18.56 -19.49 -11.05
CA TRP A 209 -19.41 -18.50 -11.71
C TRP A 209 -18.51 -17.59 -12.53
N LYS A 210 -18.59 -17.73 -13.86
CA LYS A 210 -17.71 -17.02 -14.80
C LYS A 210 -18.45 -15.88 -15.46
N PHE A 211 -17.81 -14.72 -15.51
CA PHE A 211 -18.31 -13.51 -16.13
C PHE A 211 -17.26 -12.91 -17.07
N ASP A 212 -17.75 -12.28 -18.12
CA ASP A 212 -16.98 -11.41 -19.01
C ASP A 212 -17.69 -10.05 -18.99
N ILE A 213 -17.26 -9.16 -18.08
CA ILE A 213 -18.00 -7.95 -17.72
C ILE A 213 -17.58 -6.82 -18.67
N PRO A 214 -18.46 -6.31 -19.56
CA PRO A 214 -18.13 -5.21 -20.45
C PRO A 214 -18.05 -3.92 -19.65
N LEU A 215 -16.91 -3.26 -19.77
CA LEU A 215 -16.60 -1.99 -19.12
C LEU A 215 -16.29 -0.96 -20.21
N GLN A 216 -16.93 0.19 -20.08
CA GLN A 216 -16.63 1.37 -20.89
C GLN A 216 -16.03 2.42 -19.99
N GLN A 217 -14.87 2.93 -20.38
CA GLN A 217 -14.17 3.96 -19.64
C GLN A 217 -14.99 5.25 -19.65
N ILE A 218 -15.28 5.75 -18.46
CA ILE A 218 -15.89 7.06 -18.25
C ILE A 218 -14.87 8.11 -18.69
N SER A 219 -15.30 9.04 -19.54
CA SER A 219 -14.44 10.09 -20.06
C SER A 219 -13.86 10.96 -18.94
N ALA A 220 -12.55 11.15 -18.97
CA ALA A 220 -11.83 12.08 -18.11
C ALA A 220 -11.20 13.21 -18.93
N GLU A 221 -10.92 14.33 -18.28
CA GLU A 221 -10.19 15.45 -18.86
C GLU A 221 -8.73 15.37 -18.45
N THR A 222 -7.80 15.53 -19.40
CA THR A 222 -6.35 15.57 -19.11
C THR A 222 -5.83 16.99 -19.31
N ILE A 223 -5.19 17.52 -18.28
CA ILE A 223 -4.61 18.86 -18.25
C ILE A 223 -3.09 18.67 -18.21
N LEU A 224 -2.41 19.11 -19.26
CA LEU A 224 -0.96 19.10 -19.33
C LEU A 224 -0.37 20.31 -18.59
N THR A 225 0.74 20.11 -17.91
CA THR A 225 1.44 21.15 -17.17
C THR A 225 2.95 20.91 -17.24
N ASN A 226 3.75 21.92 -16.89
CA ASN A 226 5.21 21.80 -16.73
C ASN A 226 5.61 22.45 -15.39
N ALA A 227 4.75 22.29 -14.39
CA ALA A 227 4.92 22.97 -13.12
C ALA A 227 5.93 22.18 -12.28
N GLU A 228 6.92 22.86 -11.73
CA GLU A 228 8.09 22.23 -11.13
C GLU A 228 8.35 22.75 -9.72
N SER A 229 8.95 21.90 -8.88
CA SER A 229 9.50 22.26 -7.58
C SER A 229 10.86 21.60 -7.40
N GLN A 230 11.77 22.34 -6.78
CA GLN A 230 13.13 21.91 -6.53
C GLN A 230 13.49 22.33 -5.10
N LEU A 231 14.06 21.41 -4.34
CA LEU A 231 14.66 21.75 -3.06
C LEU A 231 16.05 22.34 -3.31
N GLU A 232 16.25 23.61 -2.95
CA GLU A 232 17.48 24.35 -3.23
C GLU A 232 18.73 23.63 -2.69
N GLY A 233 19.78 23.57 -3.51
CA GLY A 233 21.06 22.97 -3.12
C GLY A 233 21.08 21.44 -3.05
N THR A 234 20.00 20.76 -3.46
CA THR A 234 19.88 19.30 -3.44
C THR A 234 19.49 18.73 -4.80
N ALA A 235 19.41 17.40 -4.93
CA ALA A 235 18.92 16.74 -6.15
C ALA A 235 17.38 16.55 -6.16
N TYR A 236 16.67 16.83 -5.06
CA TYR A 236 15.24 16.57 -4.96
C TYR A 236 14.43 17.51 -5.84
N SER A 237 13.83 16.95 -6.88
CA SER A 237 12.98 17.69 -7.81
C SER A 237 11.67 16.97 -8.04
N LEU A 238 10.65 17.73 -8.36
CA LEU A 238 9.38 17.24 -8.87
C LEU A 238 8.98 18.06 -10.08
N HIS A 239 8.66 17.36 -11.17
CA HIS A 239 8.14 17.94 -12.39
C HIS A 239 6.76 17.34 -12.67
N MET A 240 5.71 18.15 -12.49
CA MET A 240 4.35 17.74 -12.78
C MET A 240 4.14 17.75 -14.29
N GLU A 241 3.72 16.62 -14.85
CA GLU A 241 3.48 16.47 -16.29
C GLU A 241 2.01 16.67 -16.64
N SER A 242 1.11 16.06 -15.85
CA SER A 242 -0.32 16.11 -16.12
C SER A 242 -1.20 15.84 -14.91
N ILE A 243 -2.42 16.35 -15.00
CA ILE A 243 -3.53 16.04 -14.11
C ILE A 243 -4.65 15.41 -14.95
N VAL A 244 -5.12 14.23 -14.56
CA VAL A 244 -6.32 13.63 -15.13
C VAL A 244 -7.48 13.86 -14.16
N LYS A 245 -8.41 14.72 -14.58
CA LYS A 245 -9.65 15.02 -13.87
C LYS A 245 -10.72 14.00 -14.27
N GLY A 246 -10.88 12.97 -13.44
CA GLY A 246 -11.96 12.00 -13.54
C GLY A 246 -13.27 12.51 -12.94
N LYS A 247 -14.32 11.70 -13.07
CA LYS A 247 -15.65 12.02 -12.51
C LYS A 247 -15.77 11.70 -11.02
N ALA A 248 -14.94 10.80 -10.51
CA ALA A 248 -14.88 10.45 -9.08
C ALA A 248 -13.45 10.42 -8.52
N THR A 249 -12.44 10.22 -9.38
CA THR A 249 -11.02 10.19 -9.00
C THR A 249 -10.22 11.27 -9.70
N THR A 250 -9.03 11.54 -9.16
CA THR A 250 -8.03 12.43 -9.75
C THR A 250 -6.71 11.69 -9.83
N MET A 251 -6.00 11.84 -10.94
CA MET A 251 -4.65 11.29 -11.09
C MET A 251 -3.65 12.39 -11.37
N LEU A 252 -2.51 12.34 -10.68
CA LEU A 252 -1.34 13.14 -10.99
C LEU A 252 -0.28 12.25 -11.63
N ASN A 253 0.28 12.69 -12.75
CA ASN A 253 1.48 12.07 -13.34
C ASN A 253 2.62 13.08 -13.25
N TYR A 254 3.72 12.67 -12.63
CA TYR A 254 4.87 13.54 -12.37
C TYR A 254 6.16 12.73 -12.37
N GLU A 255 7.25 13.41 -12.71
CA GLU A 255 8.60 12.89 -12.56
C GLU A 255 9.19 13.39 -11.24
N THR A 256 9.89 12.52 -10.52
CA THR A 256 10.74 12.92 -9.40
C THR A 256 12.20 12.66 -9.71
N ASN A 257 13.07 13.46 -9.13
CA ASN A 257 14.50 13.16 -9.07
C ASN A 257 14.91 13.10 -7.60
N LEU A 258 15.63 12.04 -7.23
CA LEU A 258 16.15 11.79 -5.89
C LEU A 258 17.68 11.70 -5.95
N PRO A 259 18.42 12.04 -4.88
CA PRO A 259 19.86 11.81 -4.85
C PRO A 259 20.18 10.30 -4.77
N LEU A 260 21.35 9.89 -5.25
CA LEU A 260 21.74 8.47 -5.27
C LEU A 260 21.79 7.80 -3.88
N ASP A 261 22.21 8.53 -2.87
CA ASP A 261 22.23 8.09 -1.47
C ASP A 261 20.83 8.16 -0.81
N GLY A 262 19.85 8.73 -1.51
CA GLY A 262 18.43 8.81 -1.13
C GLY A 262 17.53 7.94 -1.99
N ALA A 263 18.03 6.81 -2.50
CA ALA A 263 17.25 5.93 -3.38
C ALA A 263 15.96 5.38 -2.75
N GLY A 264 15.92 5.31 -1.42
CA GLY A 264 14.74 4.92 -0.64
C GLY A 264 13.81 6.07 -0.26
N ASP A 265 14.14 7.31 -0.63
CA ASP A 265 13.35 8.48 -0.26
C ASP A 265 12.05 8.59 -1.03
N GLU A 266 11.14 9.39 -0.48
CA GLU A 266 9.83 9.64 -1.06
C GLU A 266 9.58 11.16 -1.13
N ILE A 267 9.01 11.63 -2.24
CA ILE A 267 8.36 12.95 -2.29
C ILE A 267 6.86 12.73 -2.12
N ARG A 268 6.34 13.10 -0.96
CA ARG A 268 4.90 13.01 -0.63
C ARG A 268 4.20 14.28 -1.06
N LEU A 269 3.01 14.13 -1.64
CA LEU A 269 2.18 15.25 -2.06
C LEU A 269 1.00 15.45 -1.11
N THR A 270 0.84 16.69 -0.65
CA THR A 270 -0.44 17.17 -0.12
C THR A 270 -1.06 18.11 -1.14
N VAL A 271 -2.31 17.87 -1.52
CA VAL A 271 -2.96 18.56 -2.64
C VAL A 271 -4.27 19.19 -2.20
N PHE A 272 -4.45 20.46 -2.54
CA PHE A 272 -5.67 21.23 -2.32
C PHE A 272 -6.15 21.86 -3.62
N ASP A 273 -7.46 22.05 -3.78
CA ASP A 273 -7.99 23.00 -4.76
C ASP A 273 -8.03 24.43 -4.21
N ASP A 274 -8.38 25.40 -5.06
CA ASP A 274 -8.50 26.81 -4.67
C ASP A 274 -9.74 27.15 -3.83
N LEU A 275 -10.63 26.19 -3.64
CA LEU A 275 -11.79 26.29 -2.76
C LEU A 275 -11.45 25.83 -1.33
N GLY A 276 -10.28 25.22 -1.14
CA GLY A 276 -9.79 24.72 0.14
C GLY A 276 -10.09 23.25 0.39
N ASN A 277 -10.60 22.51 -0.60
CA ASN A 277 -10.82 21.07 -0.49
C ASN A 277 -9.49 20.34 -0.62
N ARG A 278 -9.18 19.48 0.36
CA ARG A 278 -8.03 18.58 0.30
C ARG A 278 -8.41 17.33 -0.48
N LEU A 279 -7.60 16.94 -1.47
CA LEU A 279 -7.81 15.68 -2.18
C LEU A 279 -7.35 14.51 -1.30
N SER A 280 -8.17 13.45 -1.23
CA SER A 280 -7.85 12.24 -0.47
C SER A 280 -6.93 11.33 -1.29
N LYS A 281 -5.67 11.20 -0.86
CA LYS A 281 -4.69 10.29 -1.47
C LYS A 281 -5.15 8.83 -1.31
N SER A 282 -5.11 8.07 -2.41
CA SER A 282 -5.29 6.62 -2.42
C SER A 282 -3.93 5.93 -2.36
N HIS A 283 -3.15 6.01 -3.43
CA HIS A 283 -1.83 5.40 -3.53
C HIS A 283 -1.00 6.04 -4.65
N ALA A 284 0.32 5.81 -4.62
CA ALA A 284 1.24 6.21 -5.67
C ALA A 284 2.00 4.99 -6.21
N ASN A 285 2.16 4.93 -7.53
CA ASN A 285 2.86 3.87 -8.25
C ASN A 285 4.06 4.46 -8.99
N VAL A 286 5.25 3.92 -8.75
CA VAL A 286 6.44 4.19 -9.55
C VAL A 286 6.36 3.33 -10.81
N LEU A 287 6.07 3.95 -11.95
CA LEU A 287 5.92 3.28 -13.24
C LEU A 287 7.27 2.91 -13.84
N SER A 288 8.27 3.77 -13.63
CA SER A 288 9.61 3.59 -14.16
C SER A 288 10.63 4.20 -13.23
N GLU A 289 11.84 3.63 -13.19
CA GLU A 289 12.96 4.14 -12.40
C GLU A 289 14.25 3.99 -13.20
N SER A 290 14.99 5.08 -13.35
CA SER A 290 16.26 5.09 -14.04
C SER A 290 17.28 5.96 -13.30
N GLN A 291 18.55 5.60 -13.43
CA GLN A 291 19.62 6.47 -12.96
C GLN A 291 19.92 7.50 -14.04
N SER A 292 19.92 8.78 -13.68
CA SER A 292 20.23 9.89 -14.55
C SER A 292 21.33 10.75 -13.89
N GLY A 293 22.57 10.60 -14.36
CA GLY A 293 23.73 11.23 -13.71
C GLY A 293 23.92 10.76 -12.26
N ASP A 294 23.95 11.74 -11.35
CA ASP A 294 24.10 11.53 -9.91
C ASP A 294 22.76 11.46 -9.15
N GLY A 295 21.66 11.24 -9.87
CA GLY A 295 20.31 11.09 -9.32
C GLY A 295 19.54 9.89 -9.84
N ILE A 296 18.42 9.61 -9.19
CA ILE A 296 17.45 8.60 -9.56
C ILE A 296 16.18 9.32 -10.01
N GLN A 297 15.87 9.17 -11.29
CA GLN A 297 14.64 9.69 -11.88
C GLN A 297 13.55 8.61 -11.81
N GLN A 298 12.37 8.98 -11.34
CA GLN A 298 11.19 8.12 -11.26
C GLN A 298 10.01 8.76 -11.97
N ASP A 299 9.32 7.97 -12.79
CA ASP A 299 8.02 8.34 -13.32
C ASP A 299 6.96 7.84 -12.36
N VAL A 300 6.18 8.75 -11.78
CA VAL A 300 5.24 8.45 -10.71
C VAL A 300 3.83 8.81 -11.14
N ARG A 301 2.91 7.90 -10.83
CA ARG A 301 1.48 8.11 -10.95
C ARG A 301 0.84 8.03 -9.59
N GLU A 302 0.14 9.07 -9.19
CA GLU A 302 -0.54 9.15 -7.90
C GLU A 302 -2.05 9.30 -8.06
N LEU A 303 -2.80 8.36 -7.47
CA LEU A 303 -4.24 8.33 -7.49
C LEU A 303 -4.81 8.97 -6.21
N PHE A 304 -5.82 9.80 -6.40
CA PHE A 304 -6.64 10.37 -5.35
C PHE A 304 -8.07 9.85 -5.49
N SER A 305 -8.67 9.40 -4.39
CA SER A 305 -10.06 8.94 -4.30
C SER A 305 -11.06 10.10 -4.19
N SER A 306 -10.70 11.25 -4.77
CA SER A 306 -11.51 12.46 -4.79
C SER A 306 -11.48 13.04 -6.20
N LYS A 307 -12.65 13.48 -6.67
CA LYS A 307 -12.73 14.33 -7.87
C LYS A 307 -12.26 15.74 -7.53
N ILE A 308 -11.76 16.44 -8.55
CA ILE A 308 -11.57 17.89 -8.47
C ILE A 308 -12.94 18.56 -8.64
N ASP A 309 -13.24 19.54 -7.81
CA ASP A 309 -14.48 20.34 -7.93
C ASP A 309 -14.59 20.98 -9.32
N ASP A 310 -15.79 21.06 -9.87
CA ASP A 310 -16.02 21.66 -11.20
C ASP A 310 -15.82 23.17 -11.21
N GLU A 311 -15.92 23.85 -10.07
CA GLU A 311 -15.65 25.27 -9.91
C GLU A 311 -14.17 25.58 -9.62
N ALA A 312 -13.36 24.57 -9.32
CA ALA A 312 -11.94 24.73 -9.02
C ALA A 312 -11.15 25.25 -10.23
N LYS A 313 -10.28 26.23 -10.00
CA LYS A 313 -9.48 26.91 -11.03
C LYS A 313 -8.03 26.48 -11.04
N TYR A 314 -7.52 26.01 -9.90
CA TYR A 314 -6.16 25.49 -9.80
C TYR A 314 -6.03 24.50 -8.65
N LEU A 315 -5.01 23.64 -8.73
CA LEU A 315 -4.53 22.89 -7.58
C LEU A 315 -3.29 23.55 -6.99
N LEU A 316 -3.21 23.54 -5.66
CA LEU A 316 -2.00 23.79 -4.90
C LEU A 316 -1.44 22.44 -4.45
N VAL A 317 -0.24 22.12 -4.94
CA VAL A 317 0.48 20.89 -4.62
C VAL A 317 1.65 21.26 -3.71
N GLN A 318 1.65 20.73 -2.49
CA GLN A 318 2.72 20.89 -1.51
C GLN A 318 3.54 19.60 -1.46
N PRO A 319 4.77 19.59 -2.02
CA PRO A 319 5.66 18.44 -1.94
C PRO A 319 6.47 18.46 -0.64
N GLU A 320 6.68 17.28 -0.07
CA GLU A 320 7.43 17.05 1.16
C GLU A 320 8.39 15.88 0.96
N VAL A 321 9.68 16.09 1.20
CA VAL A 321 10.69 15.03 1.11
C VAL A 321 10.72 14.26 2.43
N VAL A 322 10.45 12.95 2.36
CA VAL A 322 10.61 12.02 3.46
C VAL A 322 11.86 11.19 3.19
N ARG A 323 12.86 11.35 4.07
CA ARG A 323 14.16 10.73 3.91
C ARG A 323 14.20 9.39 4.63
N HIS A 324 14.55 8.34 3.89
CA HIS A 324 14.74 6.99 4.38
C HIS A 324 16.19 6.75 4.80
N GLU A 325 16.36 5.92 5.81
CA GLU A 325 17.64 5.32 6.18
C GLU A 325 17.35 3.90 6.68
N ASP A 326 18.19 2.95 6.28
CA ASP A 326 18.13 1.62 6.86
C ASP A 326 18.62 1.65 8.31
N GLU A 327 18.18 0.65 9.09
CA GLU A 327 18.61 0.49 10.48
C GLU A 327 20.14 0.54 10.62
N THR A 328 20.67 1.30 11.57
CA THR A 328 22.11 1.27 11.86
C THR A 328 22.41 0.08 12.76
N ILE A 329 23.40 -0.74 12.41
CA ILE A 329 23.79 -1.91 13.21
C ILE A 329 25.24 -1.75 13.66
N HIS A 330 25.45 -1.72 14.99
CA HIS A 330 26.76 -1.60 15.59
C HIS A 330 27.08 -2.85 16.42
N THR A 331 28.14 -3.58 16.06
CA THR A 331 28.59 -4.76 16.83
C THR A 331 28.97 -4.36 18.25
N LEU A 332 28.71 -5.23 19.24
CA LEU A 332 29.13 -5.04 20.62
C LEU A 332 30.44 -5.78 20.96
N ASP A 333 31.00 -6.55 20.00
CA ASP A 333 32.23 -7.33 20.17
C ASP A 333 33.41 -6.48 20.65
N GLY A 334 33.87 -6.77 21.87
CA GLY A 334 35.04 -6.14 22.47
C GLY A 334 34.87 -4.66 22.79
N LEU A 335 33.64 -4.12 22.77
CA LEU A 335 33.38 -2.72 23.10
C LEU A 335 33.27 -2.51 24.62
N SER A 336 33.84 -1.40 25.07
CA SER A 336 33.64 -0.87 26.41
C SER A 336 32.95 0.48 26.31
N ALA A 337 31.83 0.64 27.01
CA ALA A 337 31.16 1.93 27.11
C ALA A 337 32.06 3.00 27.78
N PRO A 338 31.91 4.29 27.43
CA PRO A 338 30.94 4.81 26.47
C PRO A 338 31.39 4.67 25.00
N PHE A 339 30.41 4.55 24.09
CA PHE A 339 30.62 4.59 22.64
C PHE A 339 29.40 5.20 21.94
N THR A 340 29.56 5.65 20.70
CA THR A 340 28.49 6.29 19.92
C THR A 340 28.11 5.42 18.73
N VAL A 341 26.80 5.29 18.50
CA VAL A 341 26.23 4.76 17.27
C VAL A 341 25.71 5.95 16.47
N GLU A 342 26.25 6.21 15.29
CA GLU A 342 25.92 7.36 14.45
C GLU A 342 25.00 6.92 13.30
N SER A 343 24.01 7.75 12.98
CA SER A 343 23.24 7.61 11.74
C SER A 343 24.19 7.70 10.54
N GLU A 344 23.98 6.85 9.54
CA GLU A 344 24.76 6.85 8.30
C GLU A 344 24.43 8.05 7.40
N ARG A 345 23.28 8.71 7.64
CA ARG A 345 22.72 9.69 6.71
C ARG A 345 22.26 11.00 7.36
N PHE A 346 21.94 11.00 8.64
CA PHE A 346 21.43 12.15 9.37
C PHE A 346 22.36 12.53 10.52
N ASP A 347 22.23 13.76 10.99
CA ASP A 347 22.99 14.28 12.13
C ASP A 347 22.31 13.83 13.42
N HIS A 348 22.16 12.51 13.61
CA HIS A 348 21.58 11.89 14.79
C HIS A 348 22.54 10.85 15.31
N SER A 349 22.62 10.75 16.63
CA SER A 349 23.49 9.77 17.26
C SER A 349 22.90 9.22 18.55
N LEU A 350 23.36 8.03 18.93
CA LEU A 350 23.02 7.36 20.17
C LEU A 350 24.31 7.14 20.95
N LEU A 351 24.49 7.93 22.02
CA LEU A 351 25.59 7.78 22.95
C LEU A 351 25.25 6.68 23.95
N VAL A 352 25.87 5.52 23.84
CA VAL A 352 25.79 4.46 24.85
C VAL A 352 26.69 4.84 26.02
N ASN A 353 26.09 5.11 27.17
CA ASN A 353 26.78 5.52 28.39
C ASN A 353 27.31 4.30 29.16
N SER A 354 26.51 3.24 29.27
CA SER A 354 26.90 1.99 29.92
C SER A 354 26.18 0.78 29.33
N VAL A 355 26.82 -0.38 29.49
CA VAL A 355 26.23 -1.69 29.20
C VAL A 355 26.50 -2.59 30.41
N GLU A 356 25.43 -3.05 31.05
CA GLU A 356 25.48 -3.87 32.26
C GLU A 356 24.82 -5.23 32.01
N GLN A 357 25.42 -6.29 32.57
CA GLN A 357 24.87 -7.64 32.49
C GLN A 357 24.44 -8.13 33.87
N GLU A 358 23.16 -8.43 34.01
CA GLU A 358 22.57 -8.95 35.24
C GLU A 358 21.88 -10.29 34.95
N GLY A 359 22.64 -11.38 35.12
CA GLY A 359 22.13 -12.72 34.82
C GLY A 359 21.82 -12.87 33.33
N ASN A 360 20.54 -13.04 32.99
CA ASN A 360 20.05 -13.14 31.62
C ASN A 360 19.46 -11.83 31.09
N GLN A 361 19.79 -10.70 31.73
CA GLN A 361 19.44 -9.37 31.26
C GLN A 361 20.68 -8.60 30.82
N VAL A 362 20.53 -7.87 29.72
CA VAL A 362 21.46 -6.83 29.29
C VAL A 362 20.75 -5.50 29.48
N ILE A 363 21.36 -4.58 30.20
CA ILE A 363 20.83 -3.24 30.45
C ILE A 363 21.74 -2.26 29.72
N ILE A 364 21.18 -1.50 28.78
CA ILE A 364 21.92 -0.49 28.04
C ILE A 364 21.36 0.88 28.43
N ASP A 365 22.24 1.74 28.93
CA ASP A 365 21.96 3.13 29.25
C ASP A 365 22.50 4.00 28.12
N TYR A 366 21.66 4.88 27.56
CA TYR A 366 22.05 5.68 26.40
C TYR A 366 21.30 7.01 26.32
N THR A 367 21.92 7.98 25.66
CA THR A 367 21.34 9.29 25.36
C THR A 367 21.22 9.46 23.85
N ILE A 368 20.02 9.82 23.38
CA ILE A 368 19.78 10.19 21.98
C ILE A 368 20.22 11.65 21.81
N GLN A 369 21.16 11.88 20.92
CA GLN A 369 21.80 13.18 20.71
C GLN A 369 21.46 13.76 19.34
N ASP A 370 21.77 15.05 19.20
CA ASP A 370 21.66 15.79 17.93
C ASP A 370 20.22 15.79 17.37
N LEU A 371 19.24 15.80 18.28
CA LEU A 371 17.84 16.09 17.95
C LEU A 371 17.65 17.61 17.91
N GLU A 372 17.03 18.12 16.85
CA GLU A 372 16.63 19.52 16.80
C GLU A 372 15.62 19.83 17.92
N GLU A 373 15.86 20.88 18.71
CA GLU A 373 14.98 21.29 19.81
C GLU A 373 13.54 21.51 19.31
N ASP A 374 12.57 20.97 20.04
CA ASP A 374 11.11 21.06 19.76
C ASP A 374 10.66 20.47 18.39
N ALA A 375 11.56 19.86 17.62
CA ALA A 375 11.23 19.37 16.28
C ALA A 375 10.50 18.01 16.29
N LEU A 376 10.65 17.23 17.36
CA LEU A 376 10.04 15.91 17.52
C LEU A 376 9.20 15.83 18.80
N ARG A 377 8.00 15.25 18.70
CA ARG A 377 7.17 14.94 19.87
C ARG A 377 7.85 13.87 20.72
N GLU A 378 7.72 13.97 22.05
CA GLU A 378 8.31 12.98 22.98
C GLU A 378 7.91 11.53 22.66
N GLU A 379 6.68 11.30 22.20
CA GLU A 379 6.19 9.98 21.79
C GLU A 379 7.00 9.37 20.64
N LEU A 380 7.48 10.20 19.70
CA LEU A 380 8.30 9.72 18.58
C LEU A 380 9.71 9.33 19.04
N ILE A 381 10.25 10.07 20.00
CA ILE A 381 11.55 9.78 20.61
C ILE A 381 11.44 8.50 21.46
N GLN A 382 10.34 8.34 22.20
CA GLN A 382 10.05 7.10 22.93
C GLN A 382 9.90 5.92 21.96
N ASN A 383 9.19 6.09 20.84
CA ASN A 383 9.09 5.05 19.82
C ASN A 383 10.47 4.65 19.29
N PHE A 384 11.32 5.61 18.94
CA PHE A 384 12.70 5.30 18.55
C PHE A 384 13.42 4.45 19.62
N ALA A 385 13.34 4.86 20.89
CA ALA A 385 13.96 4.13 22.01
C ALA A 385 13.38 2.72 22.18
N ASP A 386 12.07 2.55 22.02
CA ASP A 386 11.39 1.26 22.08
C ASP A 386 11.84 0.33 20.96
N PHE A 387 12.22 0.87 19.79
CA PHE A 387 12.69 0.10 18.62
C PHE A 387 14.21 -0.06 18.55
N VAL A 388 14.96 0.41 19.54
CA VAL A 388 16.35 -0.02 19.74
C VAL A 388 16.35 -1.49 20.18
N VAL A 389 16.97 -2.36 19.39
CA VAL A 389 16.95 -3.81 19.63
C VAL A 389 18.35 -4.41 19.63
N LEU A 390 18.48 -5.56 20.27
CA LEU A 390 19.65 -6.42 20.14
C LEU A 390 19.40 -7.48 19.07
N VAL A 391 20.36 -7.68 18.19
CA VAL A 391 20.33 -8.73 17.15
C VAL A 391 21.60 -9.56 17.24
N LYS A 392 21.54 -10.85 16.89
CA LYS A 392 22.76 -11.66 16.79
C LYS A 392 23.59 -11.17 15.60
N SER A 393 24.88 -10.94 15.80
CA SER A 393 25.75 -10.42 14.75
C SER A 393 25.83 -11.37 13.54
N ASP A 394 25.75 -12.68 13.76
CA ASP A 394 25.71 -13.71 12.70
C ASP A 394 24.42 -13.69 11.85
N ASP A 395 23.38 -12.98 12.28
CA ASP A 395 22.14 -12.81 11.53
C ASP A 395 22.15 -11.57 10.63
N VAL A 396 23.18 -10.72 10.73
CA VAL A 396 23.43 -9.58 9.85
C VAL A 396 24.06 -10.08 8.54
N VAL A 397 23.29 -10.87 7.79
CA VAL A 397 23.72 -11.46 6.52
C VAL A 397 23.31 -10.56 5.36
N LEU A 398 24.27 -10.23 4.50
CA LEU A 398 24.02 -9.57 3.22
C LEU A 398 23.82 -10.62 2.13
N ASP A 399 22.85 -10.39 1.25
CA ASP A 399 22.63 -11.18 0.05
C ASP A 399 23.61 -10.81 -1.08
N GLU A 400 23.50 -11.48 -2.23
CA GLU A 400 24.36 -11.23 -3.39
C GLU A 400 24.23 -9.81 -3.97
N ALA A 401 23.14 -9.09 -3.65
CA ALA A 401 22.92 -7.70 -4.02
C ALA A 401 23.43 -6.71 -2.97
N GLY A 402 23.97 -7.19 -1.85
CA GLY A 402 24.42 -6.37 -0.72
C GLY A 402 23.26 -5.91 0.18
N GLU A 403 22.08 -6.52 0.07
CA GLU A 403 20.91 -6.20 0.90
C GLU A 403 20.84 -7.11 2.12
N ARG A 404 20.43 -6.57 3.27
CA ARG A 404 20.29 -7.35 4.52
C ARG A 404 19.09 -8.28 4.46
N ASP A 405 19.25 -9.52 4.91
CA ASP A 405 18.10 -10.40 5.11
C ASP A 405 17.32 -10.01 6.38
N PHE A 406 16.46 -9.00 6.24
CA PHE A 406 15.64 -8.48 7.34
C PHE A 406 14.74 -9.54 7.97
N GLY A 407 14.28 -10.55 7.23
CA GLY A 407 13.46 -11.63 7.78
C GLY A 407 14.20 -12.40 8.87
N LYS A 408 15.41 -12.86 8.56
CA LYS A 408 16.28 -13.56 9.51
C LYS A 408 16.71 -12.66 10.68
N LEU A 409 17.06 -11.41 10.37
CA LEU A 409 17.45 -10.41 11.36
C LEU A 409 16.35 -10.16 12.40
N MET A 410 15.11 -10.03 11.92
CA MET A 410 13.95 -9.71 12.75
C MET A 410 13.37 -10.92 13.48
N GLU A 411 13.59 -12.14 12.98
CA GLU A 411 13.19 -13.40 13.64
C GLU A 411 13.97 -13.60 14.95
N ASN A 412 15.26 -13.31 14.95
CA ASN A 412 16.15 -13.55 16.09
C ASN A 412 16.46 -12.29 16.90
N ARG A 413 15.68 -11.22 16.72
CA ARG A 413 15.85 -9.99 17.49
C ARG A 413 15.41 -10.16 18.93
N THR A 414 16.05 -9.44 19.82
CA THR A 414 15.68 -9.29 21.22
C THR A 414 15.17 -7.87 21.43
N GLN A 415 13.86 -7.75 21.66
CA GLN A 415 13.23 -6.47 21.97
C GLN A 415 13.59 -6.03 23.40
N GLY A 416 13.99 -4.78 23.55
CA GLY A 416 14.17 -4.15 24.86
C GLY A 416 12.88 -3.56 25.40
N VAL A 417 12.82 -3.36 26.71
CA VAL A 417 11.84 -2.45 27.33
C VAL A 417 12.58 -1.15 27.65
N ALA A 418 12.29 -0.09 26.89
CA ALA A 418 12.92 1.21 27.09
C ALA A 418 12.16 2.03 28.15
N SER A 419 12.91 2.75 28.98
CA SER A 419 12.37 3.65 29.99
C SER A 419 13.14 4.96 30.01
N LYS A 420 12.42 6.07 29.86
CA LYS A 420 13.00 7.41 29.99
C LYS A 420 13.49 7.63 31.41
N GLN A 421 14.73 8.09 31.54
CA GLN A 421 15.36 8.35 32.84
C GLN A 421 15.14 9.79 33.28
N ALA A 422 14.98 10.00 34.58
CA ALA A 422 14.99 11.34 35.16
C ALA A 422 16.44 11.83 35.22
N SER A 423 16.80 12.74 34.32
CA SER A 423 18.18 13.19 34.07
C SER A 423 18.20 14.67 33.71
N ASP A 424 19.37 15.31 33.82
CA ASP A 424 19.62 16.65 33.26
C ASP A 424 19.72 16.60 31.73
N GLU A 425 19.83 15.39 31.14
CA GLU A 425 19.84 15.15 29.69
C GLU A 425 18.41 14.82 29.20
N PRO A 426 17.84 15.57 28.23
CA PRO A 426 16.41 15.52 27.88
C PRO A 426 15.95 14.21 27.22
N HIS A 427 16.88 13.41 26.70
CA HIS A 427 16.62 12.20 25.92
C HIS A 427 17.47 11.01 26.40
N HIS A 428 17.60 10.91 27.72
CA HIS A 428 18.28 9.81 28.39
C HIS A 428 17.33 8.64 28.63
N TYR A 429 17.70 7.46 28.15
CA TYR A 429 16.92 6.23 28.23
C TYR A 429 17.76 5.07 28.77
N GLN A 430 17.06 4.10 29.36
CA GLN A 430 17.61 2.80 29.69
C GLN A 430 16.73 1.71 29.09
N SER A 431 17.33 0.78 28.36
CA SER A 431 16.65 -0.37 27.77
C SER A 431 17.14 -1.67 28.40
N ALA A 432 16.19 -2.49 28.86
CA ALA A 432 16.47 -3.81 29.43
C ALA A 432 16.07 -4.91 28.43
N PHE A 433 17.03 -5.74 28.04
CA PHE A 433 16.88 -6.83 27.09
C PHE A 433 16.95 -8.17 27.81
N THR A 434 16.02 -9.09 27.54
CA THR A 434 16.07 -10.45 28.10
C THR A 434 16.68 -11.40 27.08
N VAL A 435 17.86 -11.93 27.37
CA VAL A 435 18.64 -12.81 26.50
C VAL A 435 18.66 -14.25 27.03
N ASP A 436 19.19 -15.17 26.23
CA ASP A 436 19.38 -16.58 26.62
C ASP A 436 20.37 -16.71 27.80
N LYS A 437 20.31 -17.81 28.55
CA LYS A 437 21.13 -17.98 29.77
C LYS A 437 22.62 -18.19 29.50
N ASP A 438 22.97 -18.73 28.34
CA ASP A 438 24.36 -19.03 27.94
C ASP A 438 24.88 -18.01 26.90
N PHE A 439 24.39 -16.78 27.01
CA PHE A 439 24.66 -15.66 26.12
C PHE A 439 26.07 -15.08 26.30
N ASN A 440 26.67 -14.65 25.18
CA ASN A 440 27.86 -13.79 25.14
C ASN A 440 27.50 -12.46 24.46
N LEU A 441 27.79 -11.33 25.10
CA LEU A 441 27.47 -9.99 24.57
C LEU A 441 28.20 -9.70 23.25
N ASP A 442 29.41 -10.24 23.09
CA ASP A 442 30.19 -10.05 21.86
C ASP A 442 29.53 -10.67 20.62
N ASP A 443 28.58 -11.60 20.80
CA ASP A 443 27.85 -12.23 19.69
C ASP A 443 26.67 -11.37 19.20
N TYR A 444 26.49 -10.17 19.78
CA TYR A 444 25.35 -9.30 19.52
C TYR A 444 25.76 -7.95 18.94
N SER A 445 24.83 -7.37 18.21
CA SER A 445 24.88 -6.00 17.72
C SER A 445 23.70 -5.21 18.27
N LEU A 446 23.92 -3.93 18.51
CA LEU A 446 22.87 -2.95 18.77
C LEU A 446 22.33 -2.43 17.44
N MET A 447 21.03 -2.48 17.25
CA MET A 447 20.34 -1.95 16.07
C MET A 447 19.54 -0.71 16.46
N ALA A 448 19.76 0.39 15.75
CA ALA A 448 19.17 1.70 16.00
C ALA A 448 18.37 2.23 14.78
N PRO A 449 17.09 2.61 14.96
CA PRO A 449 16.19 2.97 13.87
C PRO A 449 16.20 4.46 13.53
N PHE A 450 17.35 5.04 13.18
CA PHE A 450 17.48 6.48 12.93
C PHE A 450 16.55 7.00 11.82
N GLY A 451 16.23 6.16 10.83
CA GLY A 451 15.25 6.46 9.77
C GLY A 451 13.84 6.77 10.28
N THR A 452 13.48 6.33 11.50
CA THR A 452 12.19 6.68 12.12
C THR A 452 12.13 8.13 12.58
N LEU A 453 13.26 8.70 13.02
CA LEU A 453 13.35 10.11 13.42
C LEU A 453 13.24 11.00 12.18
N SER A 454 14.02 10.70 11.14
CA SER A 454 14.02 11.46 9.88
C SER A 454 12.69 11.42 9.15
N SER A 455 11.99 10.28 9.16
CA SER A 455 10.70 10.12 8.49
C SER A 455 9.59 10.97 9.10
N ASN A 456 9.77 11.42 10.35
CA ASN A 456 8.84 12.31 11.05
C ASN A 456 9.23 13.79 10.97
N GLN A 457 10.29 14.12 10.23
CA GLN A 457 10.74 15.49 9.93
C GLN A 457 10.82 15.68 8.40
N PRO A 458 9.67 15.66 7.70
CA PRO A 458 9.65 15.90 6.27
C PRO A 458 10.21 17.29 5.95
N ILE A 459 10.93 17.40 4.84
CA ILE A 459 11.47 18.68 4.35
C ILE A 459 10.49 19.25 3.33
N GLU A 460 9.91 20.41 3.65
CA GLU A 460 9.01 21.11 2.73
C GLU A 460 9.76 21.61 1.48
N MET A 461 9.20 21.32 0.31
CA MET A 461 9.63 21.92 -0.96
C MET A 461 8.74 23.13 -1.29
N ALA A 462 9.15 23.96 -2.26
CA ALA A 462 8.31 25.05 -2.72
C ALA A 462 6.98 24.51 -3.30
N PRO A 463 5.81 25.08 -2.95
CA PRO A 463 4.54 24.63 -3.48
C PRO A 463 4.44 24.91 -4.98
N ILE A 464 3.78 24.01 -5.70
CA ILE A 464 3.49 24.13 -7.12
C ILE A 464 2.02 24.49 -7.29
N LYS A 465 1.74 25.45 -8.17
CA LYS A 465 0.39 25.76 -8.61
C LYS A 465 0.16 25.18 -10.00
N VAL A 466 -0.87 24.37 -10.16
CA VAL A 466 -1.30 23.85 -11.47
C VAL A 466 -2.63 24.47 -11.84
N ASP A 467 -2.65 25.31 -12.88
CA ASP A 467 -3.89 25.91 -13.37
C ASP A 467 -4.76 24.84 -14.04
N LEU A 468 -5.99 24.69 -13.58
CA LEU A 468 -6.98 23.75 -14.10
C LEU A 468 -7.79 24.33 -15.26
N THR A 469 -7.80 25.66 -15.37
CA THR A 469 -8.42 26.36 -16.49
C THR A 469 -7.49 26.33 -17.70
N GLY A 470 -7.35 25.16 -18.34
CA GLY A 470 -6.68 25.02 -19.62
C GLY A 470 -7.47 25.71 -20.75
N LYS A 471 -6.76 26.36 -21.69
CA LYS A 471 -7.31 27.16 -22.81
C LYS A 471 -8.03 26.35 -23.88
#